data_AF-A0A7G7YM17-F1
#
_entry.id   AF-A0A7G7YM17-F1
#
_cell.length_a   1.000
_cell.length_b   1.000
_cell.length_c   1.000
_cell.angle_alpha   90.00
_cell.angle_beta   90.00
_cell.angle_gamma   90.00
#
_symmetry.space_group_name_H-M   'P 1'
#
loop_
_entity.id
_entity.type
_entity.pdbx_description
1 polymer ?
#
loop_
_entity_poly.entity_id
_entity_poly.type
_entity_poly.pdbx_seq_one_letter_code
_entity_poly.pdbx_strand_id
1 'polypeptide(L)'
;MMASKDYRTEDQKVAAVRASMSMAGYTMTPEDEERGRHILRSEISGDEAALQILEKRRLGNSERAQFLRERIENSCRDPRRG
;
A
#
# COMPACT_ATOMS: atom_id res chain seq x y z
N MET A 1 13.52 19.66 -2.56
CA MET A 1 13.78 18.51 -3.45
C MET A 1 12.53 18.34 -4.30
N MET A 2 12.53 18.76 -5.57
CA MET A 2 11.33 18.59 -6.43
C MET A 2 11.15 17.10 -6.68
N ALA A 3 9.98 16.56 -6.35
CA ALA A 3 9.61 15.19 -6.70
C ALA A 3 9.74 15.03 -8.22
N SER A 4 10.62 14.14 -8.67
CA SER A 4 10.76 13.82 -10.10
C SER A 4 9.40 13.32 -10.59
N LYS A 5 8.82 14.01 -11.57
CA LYS A 5 7.47 13.72 -12.06
C LYS A 5 7.47 12.30 -12.64
N ASP A 6 6.75 11.38 -12.00
CA ASP A 6 6.65 10.00 -12.47
C ASP A 6 5.70 9.94 -13.67
N TYR A 7 6.27 9.82 -14.87
CA TYR A 7 5.52 9.77 -16.14
C TYR A 7 4.91 8.40 -16.44
N ARG A 8 5.15 7.39 -15.59
CA ARG A 8 4.62 6.06 -15.83
C ARG A 8 3.10 6.03 -15.67
N THR A 9 2.42 5.28 -16.54
CA THR A 9 1.00 4.99 -16.36
C THR A 9 0.79 4.13 -15.11
N GLU A 10 -0.44 4.09 -14.59
CA GLU A 10 -0.80 3.21 -13.47
C GLU A 10 -0.45 1.75 -13.79
N ASP A 11 -0.77 1.28 -14.99
CA ASP A 11 -0.42 -0.07 -15.44
C ASP A 11 1.08 -0.33 -15.48
N GLN A 12 1.89 0.64 -15.89
CA GLN A 12 3.36 0.50 -15.87
C GLN A 12 3.89 0.41 -14.44
N LYS A 13 3.31 1.15 -13.49
CA LYS A 13 3.68 1.07 -12.08
C LYS A 13 3.29 -0.28 -11.48
N VAL A 14 2.07 -0.75 -11.74
CA VAL A 14 1.58 -2.07 -11.29
C VAL A 14 2.42 -3.20 -11.93
N ALA A 15 2.74 -3.11 -13.21
CA ALA A 15 3.59 -4.09 -13.88
C ALA A 15 5.01 -4.15 -13.28
N ALA A 16 5.58 -3.00 -12.91
CA ALA A 16 6.87 -2.95 -12.24
C ALA A 16 6.83 -3.59 -10.84
N VAL A 17 5.76 -3.34 -10.06
CA VAL A 17 5.54 -4.00 -8.77
C VAL A 17 5.41 -5.50 -8.94
N ARG A 18 4.59 -5.96 -9.90
CA ARG A 18 4.41 -7.37 -10.23
C ARG A 18 5.74 -8.04 -10.55
N ALA A 19 6.53 -7.43 -11.44
CA ALA A 19 7.86 -7.95 -11.79
C ALA A 19 8.77 -8.04 -10.56
N SER A 20 8.77 -7.02 -9.69
CA SER A 20 9.53 -7.03 -8.45
C SER A 20 9.09 -8.15 -7.49
N MET A 21 7.79 -8.37 -7.34
CA MET A 21 7.25 -9.44 -6.51
C MET A 21 7.63 -10.82 -7.06
N SER A 22 7.51 -11.01 -8.39
CA SER A 22 7.90 -12.25 -9.05
C SER A 22 9.39 -12.55 -8.89
N MET A 23 10.26 -11.54 -9.03
CA MET A 23 11.70 -11.70 -8.75
C MET A 23 11.98 -12.07 -7.29
N ALA A 24 11.13 -11.63 -6.36
CA ALA A 24 11.21 -12.00 -4.95
C ALA A 24 10.51 -13.35 -4.62
N GLY A 25 10.03 -14.09 -5.63
CA GLY A 25 9.35 -15.38 -5.45
C GLY A 25 7.88 -15.29 -5.03
N TYR A 26 7.28 -14.10 -5.08
CA TYR A 26 5.87 -13.89 -4.76
C TYR A 26 5.01 -13.74 -6.02
N THR A 27 3.83 -14.34 -6.00
CA THR A 27 2.81 -14.13 -7.04
C THR A 27 1.86 -13.03 -6.59
N MET A 28 1.67 -12.02 -7.43
CA MET A 28 0.69 -10.95 -7.21
C MET A 28 -0.68 -11.42 -7.69
N THR A 29 -1.67 -11.42 -6.80
CA THR A 29 -3.05 -11.78 -7.16
C THR A 29 -3.78 -10.60 -7.82
N PRO A 30 -4.89 -10.82 -8.55
CA PRO A 30 -5.71 -9.72 -9.08
C PRO A 30 -6.15 -8.72 -8.00
N GLU A 31 -6.46 -9.20 -6.79
CA GLU A 31 -6.81 -8.36 -5.65
C GLU A 31 -5.63 -7.51 -5.15
N ASP A 32 -4.40 -8.05 -5.18
CA ASP A 32 -3.21 -7.28 -4.87
C ASP A 32 -2.96 -6.18 -5.92
N GLU A 33 -3.24 -6.46 -7.21
CA GLU A 33 -3.14 -5.45 -8.25
C GLU A 33 -4.16 -4.32 -8.03
N GLU A 34 -5.42 -4.65 -7.74
CA GLU A 34 -6.48 -3.68 -7.47
C GLU A 34 -6.15 -2.82 -6.24
N ARG A 35 -5.72 -3.45 -5.14
CA ARG A 35 -5.23 -2.76 -3.94
C ARG A 35 -4.05 -1.84 -4.26
N GLY A 36 -3.12 -2.29 -5.09
CA GLY A 36 -2.00 -1.48 -5.59
C GLY A 36 -2.47 -0.25 -6.35
N ARG A 37 -3.51 -0.36 -7.19
CA ARG A 37 -4.11 0.78 -7.91
C ARG A 37 -4.74 1.79 -6.95
N HIS A 38 -5.48 1.33 -5.94
CA HIS A 38 -6.03 2.21 -4.90
C HIS A 38 -4.94 3.01 -4.17
N ILE A 39 -3.79 2.40 -3.88
CA ILE A 39 -2.63 3.10 -3.30
C ILE A 39 -2.07 4.13 -4.28
N LEU A 40 -1.91 3.78 -5.55
CA LEU A 40 -1.38 4.68 -6.58
C LEU A 40 -2.26 5.90 -6.82
N ARG A 41 -3.58 5.76 -6.64
CA ARG A 41 -4.58 6.84 -6.70
C ARG A 41 -4.74 7.60 -5.38
N SER A 42 -4.02 7.20 -4.33
CA SER A 42 -4.14 7.75 -2.97
C SER A 42 -5.55 7.62 -2.37
N GLU A 43 -6.32 6.63 -2.84
CA GLU A 43 -7.63 6.29 -2.29
C GLU A 43 -7.50 5.54 -0.96
N ILE A 44 -6.41 4.79 -0.79
CA ILE A 44 -5.96 4.21 0.48
C ILE A 44 -4.46 4.42 0.64
N SER A 45 -3.99 4.50 1.87
CA SER A 45 -2.57 4.47 2.22
C SER A 45 -2.00 3.05 2.22
N GLY A 46 -0.67 2.94 2.17
CA GLY A 46 0.01 1.65 2.33
C GLY A 46 -0.22 1.00 3.69
N ASP A 47 -0.38 1.80 4.76
CA ASP A 47 -0.66 1.29 6.10
C ASP A 47 -2.08 0.72 6.19
N GLU A 48 -3.08 1.38 5.58
CA GLU A 48 -4.46 0.87 5.47
C GLU A 48 -4.52 -0.42 4.64
N ALA A 49 -3.82 -0.45 3.50
CA ALA A 49 -3.73 -1.63 2.66
C ALA A 49 -3.15 -2.84 3.42
N ALA A 50 -2.12 -2.62 4.24
CA ALA A 50 -1.51 -3.65 5.09
C ALA A 50 -2.46 -4.09 6.23
N LEU A 51 -3.18 -3.16 6.85
CA LEU A 51 -4.14 -3.47 7.90
C LEU A 51 -5.26 -4.38 7.40
N GLN A 52 -5.83 -4.06 6.24
CA GLN A 52 -6.86 -4.90 5.60
C GLN A 52 -6.38 -6.33 5.31
N ILE A 53 -5.10 -6.51 4.93
CA ILE A 53 -4.52 -7.86 4.74
C ILE A 53 -4.43 -8.61 6.08
N LEU A 54 -4.02 -7.92 7.15
CA LEU A 54 -3.97 -8.51 8.48
C LEU A 54 -5.36 -8.93 8.95
N GLU A 55 -6.38 -8.10 8.74
CA GLU A 55 -7.77 -8.41 9.09
C GLU A 55 -8.29 -9.62 8.31
N LYS A 56 -8.05 -9.68 6.99
CA LYS A 56 -8.42 -10.83 6.15
C LYS A 56 -7.77 -12.13 6.63
N ARG A 57 -6.54 -12.06 7.16
CA ARG A 57 -5.81 -13.21 7.71
C ARG A 57 -6.14 -13.51 9.18
N ARG A 58 -7.17 -12.86 9.75
CA ARG A 58 -7.55 -12.95 11.18
C ARG A 58 -6.45 -12.51 12.16
N LEU A 59 -5.52 -11.69 11.68
CA LEU A 59 -4.44 -11.06 12.45
C LEU A 59 -4.75 -9.60 12.80
N GLY A 60 -6.01 -9.16 12.66
CA GLY A 60 -6.45 -7.79 12.95
C GLY A 60 -6.27 -7.35 14.41
N ASN A 61 -6.08 -8.29 15.34
CA ASN A 61 -5.80 -8.00 16.75
C ASN A 61 -4.32 -8.15 17.12
N SER A 62 -3.45 -8.45 16.15
CA SER A 62 -2.01 -8.54 16.40
C SER A 62 -1.42 -7.18 16.78
N GLU A 63 -0.29 -7.19 17.51
CA GLU A 63 0.50 -5.99 17.81
C GLU A 63 0.80 -5.19 16.54
N ARG A 64 1.06 -5.89 15.42
CA ARG A 64 1.32 -5.25 14.13
C ARG A 64 0.12 -4.47 13.61
N ALA A 65 -1.09 -5.01 13.76
CA ALA A 65 -2.31 -4.32 13.37
C ALA A 65 -2.58 -3.09 14.24
N GLN A 66 -2.32 -3.17 15.55
CA GLN A 66 -2.44 -2.04 16.47
C GLN A 66 -1.46 -0.91 16.09
N PHE A 67 -0.19 -1.25 15.85
CA PHE A 67 0.82 -0.30 15.38
C PHE A 67 0.43 0.41 14.07
N LEU A 68 -0.17 -0.31 13.12
CA LEU A 68 -0.65 0.30 11.88
C LEU A 68 -1.81 1.27 12.14
N ARG A 69 -2.76 0.94 13.03
CA ARG A 69 -3.85 1.86 13.40
C ARG A 69 -3.33 3.14 14.04
N GLU A 70 -2.38 3.03 14.96
CA GLU A 70 -1.74 4.20 15.58
C GLU A 70 -1.02 5.07 14.55
N ARG A 71 -0.33 4.46 13.57
CA ARG A 71 0.32 5.20 12.48
C ARG A 71 -0.68 5.90 11.58
N ILE A 72 -1.80 5.25 11.24
CA ILE A 72 -2.86 5.85 10.44
C ILE A 72 -3.43 7.07 11.17
N GLU A 73 -3.80 6.91 12.45
CA GLU A 73 -4.33 7.99 13.28
C GLU A 73 -3.36 9.17 13.41
N ASN A 74 -2.07 8.89 13.61
CA ASN A 74 -1.03 9.92 13.70
C ASN A 74 -0.72 10.57 12.35
N SER A 75 -0.82 9.83 11.24
CA SER A 75 -0.62 10.37 9.89
C SER A 75 -1.74 11.32 9.47
N CYS A 76 -2.98 11.07 9.89
CA CYS A 76 -4.10 12.02 9.75
C CYS A 76 -3.88 13.32 10.56
N ARG A 77 -3.01 13.30 11.58
CA ARG A 77 -2.67 14.46 12.41
C ARG A 77 -1.49 15.29 11.88
N ASP A 78 -0.74 14.81 10.87
CA ASP A 78 0.38 15.55 10.29
C ASP A 78 -0.04 16.26 8.98
N PRO A 79 -0.26 17.59 9.00
CA PRO A 79 -0.68 18.35 7.82
C PRO A 79 0.39 18.49 6.73
N ARG A 80 1.59 17.91 6.89
CA ARG A 80 2.71 18.05 5.95
C ARG A 80 2.87 16.87 4.98
N ARG A 81 1.91 15.94 4.93
CA ARG A 81 1.93 14.76 4.05
C ARG A 81 0.80 14.72 3.00
N GLY A 82 0.18 15.87 2.72
CA GLY A 82 -0.69 16.08 1.55
C GLY A 82 0.09 16.58 0.34
#